data_AF-A0A927TWG6-F1
#
_entry.id   AF-A0A927TWG6-F1
#
_cell.length_a   1.000
_cell.length_b   1.000
_cell.length_c   1.000
_cell.angle_alpha   90.00
_cell.angle_beta   90.00
_cell.angle_gamma   90.00
#
_symmetry.space_group_name_H-M   'P 1'
#
loop_
_entity.id
_entity.type
_entity.pdbx_description
1 polymer ?
#
loop_
_entity_poly.entity_id
_entity_poly.type
_entity_poly.pdbx_seq_one_letter_code
_entity_poly.pdbx_strand_id
1 'polypeptide(L)' 'YSVSQVGRSWRYSITNYDETGKRKNISKAGFATENEAALAAEEVIHELFKKKKPNLRLVK' A
#
# COMPACT_ATOMS: atom_id res chain seq x y z
N TYR A 1 -5.31 -2.51 -2.61
CA TYR A 1 -4.07 -2.45 -3.42
C TYR A 1 -4.30 -3.25 -4.69
N SER A 2 -3.41 -3.18 -5.67
CA SER A 2 -3.43 -4.08 -6.83
C SER A 2 -2.08 -4.78 -6.97
N VAL A 3 -2.11 -6.02 -7.43
CA VAL A 3 -0.94 -6.80 -7.81
C VAL A 3 -1.04 -7.08 -9.30
N SER A 4 0.04 -6.91 -10.04
CA SER A 4 0.09 -7.17 -11.47
C SER A 4 1.44 -7.73 -11.89
N GLN A 5 1.43 -8.53 -12.94
CA GLN A 5 2.64 -9.06 -13.55
C GLN A 5 3.28 -7.99 -14.44
N VAL A 6 4.58 -7.80 -14.30
CA VAL A 6 5.40 -6.89 -15.10
C VAL A 6 6.62 -7.66 -15.62
N GLY A 7 6.56 -8.01 -16.91
CA GLY A 7 7.55 -8.89 -17.54
C GLY A 7 7.56 -10.27 -16.88
N ARG A 8 8.72 -10.68 -16.36
CA ARG A 8 8.90 -11.95 -15.63
C ARG A 8 8.72 -11.85 -14.12
N SER A 9 8.33 -10.68 -13.62
CA SER A 9 8.23 -10.41 -12.19
C SER A 9 6.84 -9.93 -11.81
N TRP A 10 6.55 -9.95 -10.52
CA TRP A 10 5.33 -9.42 -9.95
C TRP A 10 5.59 -8.06 -9.30
N ARG A 11 4.56 -7.21 -9.31
CA ARG A 11 4.57 -5.86 -8.76
C ARG A 11 3.30 -5.62 -7.99
N TYR A 12 3.39 -4.92 -6.86
CA TYR A 12 2.23 -4.31 -6.23
C TYR A 12 2.16 -2.80 -6.48
N SER A 13 0.95 -2.25 -6.43
CA SER A 13 0.66 -0.81 -6.46
C SER A 13 -0.39 -0.47 -5.40
N ILE A 14 -0.09 0.53 -4.58
CA ILE A 14 -0.92 1.04 -3.51
C ILE A 14 -1.16 2.52 -3.78
N THR A 15 -2.42 2.89 -3.97
CA THR A 15 -2.80 4.31 -4.01
C THR A 15 -3.10 4.76 -2.58
N ASN A 16 -2.32 5.72 -2.08
CA ASN A 16 -2.53 6.36 -0.79
C ASN A 16 -2.82 7.85 -0.99
N TYR A 17 -3.57 8.45 -0.07
CA TYR A 17 -3.81 9.90 -0.03
C TYR A 17 -3.11 10.47 1.20
N ASP A 18 -2.31 11.51 0.98
CA ASP A 18 -1.73 12.27 2.09
C ASP A 18 -2.79 13.14 2.79
N GLU A 19 -2.39 13.83 3.85
CA GLU A 19 -3.28 14.67 4.67
C GLU A 19 -3.87 15.85 3.89
N THR A 20 -3.25 16.24 2.76
CA THR A 20 -3.75 17.30 1.87
C THR A 20 -4.66 16.75 0.77
N GLY A 21 -4.93 15.43 0.77
CA GLY A 21 -5.75 14.76 -0.24
C GLY A 21 -5.03 14.51 -1.56
N LYS A 22 -3.72 14.76 -1.64
CA LYS A 22 -2.92 14.47 -2.83
C LYS A 22 -2.65 12.97 -2.93
N ARG A 23 -2.90 12.44 -4.12
CA ARG A 23 -2.64 11.04 -4.46
C ARG A 23 -1.13 10.77 -4.49
N LYS A 24 -0.69 9.78 -3.72
CA LYS A 24 0.64 9.17 -3.78
C LYS A 24 0.50 7.72 -4.22
N ASN A 25 1.29 7.34 -5.22
CA ASN A 25 1.37 5.95 -5.64
C ASN A 25 2.62 5.31 -5.04
N ILE A 26 2.44 4.25 -4.27
CA ILE A 26 3.51 3.44 -3.70
C ILE A 26 3.50 2.13 -4.45
N SER A 27 4.60 1.80 -5.12
CA SER A 27 4.70 0.56 -5.89
C SER A 27 6.09 -0.03 -5.77
N LYS A 28 6.17 -1.35 -5.77
CA LYS A 28 7.44 -2.09 -5.80
C LYS A 28 7.28 -3.29 -6.72
N ALA A 29 8.26 -3.49 -7.58
CA ALA A 29 8.34 -4.59 -8.54
C ALA A 29 9.54 -5.49 -8.22
N GLY A 30 9.62 -6.64 -8.89
CA GLY A 30 10.73 -7.59 -8.74
C GLY A 30 10.43 -8.77 -7.82
N PHE A 31 9.16 -9.02 -7.52
CA PHE A 31 8.77 -10.21 -6.76
C PHE A 31 8.73 -11.44 -7.68
N ALA A 32 9.09 -12.61 -7.14
CA ALA A 32 9.12 -13.84 -7.92
C ALA A 32 7.70 -14.40 -8.14
N THR A 33 6.82 -14.20 -7.17
CA THR A 33 5.44 -14.71 -7.19
C THR A 33 4.42 -13.62 -6.87
N GLU A 34 3.16 -13.85 -7.27
CA GLU A 34 2.02 -12.99 -6.93
C GLU A 34 1.85 -12.88 -5.41
N ASN A 35 1.95 -14.01 -4.70
CA ASN A 35 1.81 -14.05 -3.24
C ASN A 35 2.87 -13.21 -2.52
N GLU A 36 4.13 -13.24 -2.95
CA GLU A 36 5.17 -12.38 -2.37
C GLU A 36 4.84 -10.89 -2.57
N ALA A 37 4.36 -10.52 -3.76
CA ALA A 37 3.95 -9.15 -4.03
C ALA A 37 2.73 -8.74 -3.17
N ALA A 38 1.79 -9.65 -2.95
CA ALA A 38 0.62 -9.41 -2.10
C ALA A 38 1.01 -9.25 -0.62
N LEU A 39 1.82 -10.15 -0.07
CA LEU A 39 2.31 -10.07 1.31
C LEU A 39 3.08 -8.76 1.56
N ALA A 40 3.98 -8.40 0.65
CA ALA A 40 4.71 -7.14 0.74
C ALA A 40 3.79 -5.91 0.63
N ALA A 41 2.70 -5.99 -0.14
CA ALA A 41 1.73 -4.92 -0.21
C ALA A 41 0.95 -4.77 1.12
N GLU A 42 0.60 -5.88 1.75
CA GLU A 42 -0.07 -5.90 3.04
C GLU A 42 0.79 -5.32 4.16
N GLU A 43 2.07 -5.69 4.24
CA GLU A 43 3.01 -5.10 5.20
C GLU A 43 3.07 -3.57 5.06
N VAL A 44 3.20 -3.08 3.82
CA VAL A 44 3.22 -1.63 3.56
C VAL A 44 1.91 -0.96 3.97
N ILE A 45 0.76 -1.61 3.72
CA ILE A 45 -0.53 -1.08 4.17
C ILE A 45 -0.59 -1.03 5.69
N HIS A 46 -0.17 -2.08 6.39
CA HIS A 46 -0.13 -2.10 7.84
C HIS A 46 0.73 -0.98 8.41
N GLU A 47 1.89 -0.70 7.81
CA GLU A 47 2.73 0.43 8.20
C GLU A 47 2.07 1.79 7.94
N LEU A 48 1.38 1.94 6.80
CA LEU A 48 0.65 3.16 6.46
C LEU A 48 -0.48 3.45 7.46
N PHE A 49 -1.21 2.40 7.86
CA PHE A 49 -2.27 2.52 8.88
C PHE A 49 -1.71 2.78 10.28
N LYS A 50 -0.60 2.15 10.69
CA LYS A 50 0.04 2.43 11.98
C LYS A 50 0.49 3.89 12.10
N LYS A 51 0.94 4.52 11.01
CA LYS A 51 1.36 5.93 10.98
C LYS A 51 0.18 6.91 11.06
N LYS A 52 -0.98 6.55 10.54
CA LYS A 52 -2.21 7.35 10.69
C LYS A 52 -2.80 7.08 12.08
N LYS A 53 -2.39 7.88 13.09
CA LYS A 53 -3.13 7.94 14.36
C LYS A 53 -4.59 8.28 14.03
N PRO A 54 -5.57 7.44 14.40
CA PRO A 54 -6.95 7.79 14.16
C PRO A 54 -7.27 9.00 15.05
N ASN A 55 -7.53 10.16 14.43
CA ASN A 55 -8.12 11.31 15.11
C ASN A 55 -9.59 10.99 15.39
N LEU A 56 -9.82 10.08 16.34
CA LEU A 56 -11.14 9.83 16.91
C LEU A 56 -11.48 11.06 17.75
N ARG A 57 -12.06 12.08 17.12
CA ARG A 57 -12.75 13.13 17.86
C ARG A 57 -13.96 12.46 18.52
N LEU A 58 -13.88 12.24 19.83
CA LEU A 58 -15.02 11.92 20.66
C LEU A 58 -16.04 13.05 20.49
N VAL A 59 -17.11 12.77 19.74
CA VAL A 59 -18.30 13.63 19.71
C VAL A 59 -19.01 13.38 21.04
N LYS A 60 -19.13 14.43 21.85
CA LYS A 60 -19.81 14.41 23.16
C LYS A 60 -21.29 14.68 22.99
#